data_AF-A0A429DZC9-F1
#
_entry.id   AF-A0A429DZC9-F1
#
_cell.length_a   1.000
_cell.length_b   1.000
_cell.length_c   1.000
_cell.angle_alpha   90.00
_cell.angle_beta   90.00
_cell.angle_gamma   90.00
#
_symmetry.space_group_name_H-M   'P 1'
#
loop_
_entity.id
_entity.type
_entity.pdbx_description
1 polymer ?
#
loop_
_entity_poly.entity_id
_entity_poly.type
_entity_poly.pdbx_seq_one_letter_code
_entity_poly.pdbx_strand_id
1 'polypeptide(L)'
;MGKSLGQRAAAYSPARLERGVWAGCAVVAPGFALASDVGTHRVWGWTAGAGYAFAALLSSGSRPRRTARAVAVLGAVLVPLAGLVAAGLAQSEVAVVERSGRLLLTTGSPYVSAPVSVGDFNPYLPGMALFGVLPGDARWWLDGAFVACLAAVGLGRARLLACPLVALPCAVGGVDLPVAGLMCLGVALAGRG
;
A
#
# COMPACT_ATOMS: atom_id res chain seq x y z
N MET A 1 -3.52 10.74 -45.87
CA MET A 1 -2.82 11.59 -44.88
C MET A 1 -2.89 10.94 -43.50
N GLY A 2 -1.88 10.14 -43.14
CA GLY A 2 -1.80 9.51 -41.82
C GLY A 2 -1.36 10.54 -40.77
N LYS A 3 -2.09 10.65 -39.65
CA LYS A 3 -1.69 11.50 -38.52
C LYS A 3 -0.28 11.08 -38.06
N SER A 4 0.61 12.08 -37.91
CA SER A 4 1.96 11.89 -37.36
C SER A 4 1.88 11.21 -35.99
N LEU A 5 2.88 10.39 -35.64
CA LEU A 5 2.99 9.76 -34.31
C LEU A 5 2.85 10.78 -33.16
N GLY A 6 3.31 12.01 -33.35
CA GLY A 6 3.13 13.12 -32.39
C GLY A 6 1.69 13.59 -32.24
N GLN A 7 0.87 13.54 -33.30
CA GLN A 7 -0.56 13.86 -33.26
C GLN A 7 -1.41 12.74 -32.66
N ARG A 8 -0.95 11.48 -32.71
CA ARG A 8 -1.56 10.35 -31.99
C ARG A 8 -1.26 10.40 -30.48
N ALA A 9 -0.06 10.83 -30.10
CA ALA A 9 0.29 11.07 -28.68
C ALA A 9 -0.49 12.25 -28.08
N ALA A 10 -0.74 13.31 -28.86
CA ALA A 10 -1.56 14.46 -28.44
C ALA A 10 -3.07 14.16 -28.30
N ALA A 11 -3.55 13.02 -28.81
CA ALA A 11 -4.98 12.68 -28.81
C ALA A 11 -5.50 12.12 -27.47
N TYR A 12 -4.61 11.69 -26.57
CA TYR A 12 -5.00 11.26 -25.23
C TYR A 12 -5.06 12.47 -24.30
N SER A 13 -6.26 12.99 -24.04
CA SER A 13 -6.40 13.96 -22.97
C SER A 13 -5.96 13.29 -21.66
N PRO A 14 -5.16 13.97 -20.81
CA PRO A 14 -4.68 13.39 -19.57
C PRO A 14 -5.83 12.94 -18.64
N ALA A 15 -7.06 13.41 -18.87
CA ALA A 15 -8.25 13.00 -18.13
C ALA A 15 -8.76 11.63 -18.61
N ARG A 16 -8.79 11.38 -19.94
CA ARG A 16 -9.13 10.07 -20.50
C ARG A 16 -8.14 8.99 -20.07
N LEU A 17 -6.85 9.33 -20.04
CA LEU A 17 -5.82 8.41 -19.54
C LEU A 17 -6.03 8.06 -18.06
N GLU A 18 -6.25 9.07 -17.20
CA GLU A 18 -6.46 8.85 -15.76
C GLU A 18 -7.72 8.02 -15.48
N ARG A 19 -8.82 8.28 -16.21
CA ARG A 19 -10.01 7.43 -16.18
C ARG A 19 -9.71 6.00 -16.60
N GLY A 20 -8.99 5.80 -17.71
CA GLY A 20 -8.62 4.48 -18.20
C GLY A 20 -7.77 3.70 -17.19
N VAL A 21 -6.84 4.39 -16.50
CA VAL A 21 -6.04 3.80 -15.43
C VAL A 21 -6.90 3.34 -14.26
N TRP A 22 -7.82 4.18 -13.78
CA TRP A 22 -8.73 3.79 -12.69
C TRP A 22 -9.66 2.65 -13.11
N ALA A 23 -10.22 2.69 -14.31
CA ALA A 23 -11.05 1.62 -14.83
C ALA A 23 -10.26 0.29 -14.94
N GLY A 24 -9.01 0.34 -15.39
CA GLY A 24 -8.12 -0.82 -15.40
C GLY A 24 -7.87 -1.37 -14.00
N CYS A 25 -7.57 -0.51 -13.03
CA CYS A 25 -7.39 -0.94 -11.63
C CYS A 25 -8.67 -1.54 -11.04
N ALA A 26 -9.85 -1.01 -11.41
CA ALA A 26 -11.15 -1.52 -10.99
C ALA A 26 -11.46 -2.93 -11.52
N VAL A 27 -10.80 -3.36 -12.59
CA VAL A 27 -10.88 -4.73 -13.12
C VAL A 27 -9.79 -5.62 -12.53
N VAL A 28 -8.56 -5.12 -12.48
CA VAL A 28 -7.39 -5.89 -12.01
C VAL A 28 -7.51 -6.27 -10.54
N ALA A 29 -7.98 -5.38 -9.66
CA ALA A 29 -8.06 -5.66 -8.23
C ALA A 29 -9.07 -6.79 -7.90
N PRO A 30 -10.32 -6.79 -8.44
CA PRO A 30 -11.21 -7.93 -8.33
C PRO A 30 -10.69 -9.19 -9.03
N GLY A 31 -10.06 -9.06 -10.20
CA GLY A 31 -9.43 -10.19 -10.89
C GLY A 31 -8.35 -10.87 -10.03
N PHE A 32 -7.54 -10.08 -9.32
CA PHE A 32 -6.58 -10.57 -8.34
C PHE A 32 -7.26 -11.25 -7.15
N ALA A 33 -8.35 -10.69 -6.62
CA ALA A 33 -9.13 -11.35 -5.55
C ALA A 33 -9.65 -12.72 -5.99
N LEU A 34 -10.12 -12.87 -7.23
CA LEU A 34 -10.60 -14.15 -7.76
C LEU A 34 -9.46 -15.18 -7.90
N ALA A 35 -8.24 -14.74 -8.19
CA ALA A 35 -7.08 -15.60 -8.39
C ALA A 35 -6.32 -15.92 -7.08
N SER A 36 -6.53 -15.16 -6.01
CA SER A 36 -5.79 -15.33 -4.75
C SER A 36 -6.50 -16.28 -3.79
N ASP A 37 -5.77 -17.15 -3.12
CA ASP A 37 -6.29 -17.99 -2.01
C ASP A 37 -6.15 -17.36 -0.63
N VAL A 38 -5.60 -16.14 -0.56
CA VAL A 38 -5.37 -15.43 0.71
C VAL A 38 -6.58 -14.53 1.02
N GLY A 39 -7.22 -14.74 2.17
CA GLY A 39 -8.46 -14.04 2.53
C GLY A 39 -8.35 -12.51 2.55
N THR A 40 -7.26 -11.97 3.10
CA THR A 40 -6.98 -10.52 3.13
C THR A 40 -6.84 -9.93 1.73
N HIS A 41 -6.24 -10.66 0.78
CA HIS A 41 -6.14 -10.26 -0.63
C HIS A 41 -7.51 -10.20 -1.30
N ARG A 42 -8.39 -11.15 -0.98
CA ARG A 42 -9.77 -11.14 -1.50
C ARG A 42 -10.55 -9.93 -1.00
N VAL A 43 -10.51 -9.67 0.31
CA VAL A 43 -11.16 -8.49 0.92
C VAL A 43 -10.63 -7.20 0.30
N TRP A 44 -9.31 -7.08 0.16
CA TRP A 44 -8.70 -5.93 -0.49
C TRP A 44 -9.14 -5.78 -1.95
N GLY A 45 -9.10 -6.84 -2.75
CA GLY A 45 -9.38 -6.73 -4.18
C GLY A 45 -10.82 -6.28 -4.49
N TRP A 46 -11.80 -6.71 -3.69
CA TRP A 46 -13.19 -6.25 -3.84
C TRP A 46 -13.38 -4.79 -3.40
N THR A 47 -12.84 -4.42 -2.24
CA THR A 47 -12.97 -3.07 -1.69
C THR A 47 -12.20 -2.03 -2.53
N ALA A 48 -10.95 -2.35 -2.90
CA ALA A 48 -10.14 -1.54 -3.79
C ALA A 48 -10.76 -1.44 -5.19
N GLY A 49 -11.31 -2.53 -5.72
CA GLY A 49 -12.03 -2.54 -7.01
C GLY A 49 -13.17 -1.53 -7.02
N ALA A 50 -14.01 -1.52 -5.98
CA ALA A 50 -15.07 -0.52 -5.82
C ALA A 50 -14.51 0.91 -5.73
N GLY A 51 -13.46 1.13 -4.93
CA GLY A 51 -12.77 2.42 -4.82
C GLY A 51 -12.27 2.97 -6.16
N TYR A 52 -11.61 2.13 -6.96
CA TYR A 52 -11.13 2.48 -8.30
C TYR A 52 -12.28 2.73 -9.28
N ALA A 53 -13.38 1.97 -9.19
CA ALA A 53 -14.57 2.21 -10.01
C ALA A 53 -15.16 3.59 -9.73
N PHE A 54 -15.31 3.97 -8.45
CA PHE A 54 -15.75 5.32 -8.09
C PHE A 54 -14.77 6.40 -8.57
N ALA A 55 -13.46 6.18 -8.43
CA ALA A 55 -12.45 7.10 -8.97
C ALA A 55 -12.56 7.28 -10.49
N ALA A 56 -12.84 6.22 -11.24
CA ALA A 56 -13.06 6.27 -12.69
C ALA A 56 -14.32 7.08 -13.06
N LEU A 57 -15.41 6.92 -12.30
CA LEU A 57 -16.64 7.71 -12.48
C LEU A 57 -16.39 9.20 -12.22
N LEU A 58 -15.68 9.54 -11.14
CA LEU A 58 -15.38 10.93 -10.79
C LEU A 58 -14.46 11.60 -11.82
N SER A 59 -13.53 10.85 -12.40
CA SER A 59 -12.68 11.30 -13.52
C SER A 59 -13.42 11.51 -14.84
N SER A 60 -14.68 11.08 -14.93
CA SER A 60 -15.55 11.29 -16.10
C SER A 60 -16.34 12.61 -16.04
N GLY A 61 -16.43 13.24 -14.86
CA GLY A 61 -17.18 14.47 -14.64
C GLY A 61 -16.30 15.73 -14.55
N SER A 62 -16.91 16.83 -14.12
CA SER A 62 -16.27 18.13 -13.90
C SER A 62 -15.51 18.24 -12.57
N ARG A 63 -15.39 17.14 -11.82
CA ARG A 63 -14.75 17.15 -10.50
C ARG A 63 -13.23 17.32 -10.58
N PRO A 64 -12.60 17.90 -9.56
CA PRO A 64 -11.15 18.00 -9.49
C PRO A 64 -10.49 16.61 -9.52
N ARG A 65 -9.39 16.47 -10.27
CA ARG A 65 -8.59 15.22 -10.31
C ARG A 65 -8.11 14.78 -8.93
N ARG A 66 -7.86 15.75 -8.03
CA ARG A 66 -7.50 15.47 -6.64
C ARG A 66 -8.57 14.64 -5.92
N THR A 67 -9.85 14.89 -6.21
CA THR A 67 -10.97 14.14 -5.63
C THR A 67 -10.96 12.69 -6.09
N ALA A 68 -10.80 12.44 -7.40
CA ALA A 68 -10.72 11.06 -7.93
C ALA A 68 -9.54 10.29 -7.33
N ARG A 69 -8.37 10.93 -7.20
CA ARG A 69 -7.19 10.33 -6.55
C ARG A 69 -7.41 10.06 -5.07
N ALA A 70 -8.02 11.00 -4.34
CA ALA A 70 -8.34 10.81 -2.93
C ALA A 70 -9.29 9.64 -2.73
N VAL A 71 -10.31 9.50 -3.58
CA VAL A 71 -11.23 8.35 -3.55
C VAL A 71 -10.53 7.04 -3.89
N ALA A 72 -9.60 7.03 -4.85
CA ALA A 72 -8.79 5.85 -5.14
C ALA A 72 -7.95 5.43 -3.92
N VAL A 73 -7.24 6.36 -3.27
CA VAL A 73 -6.45 6.07 -2.06
C VAL A 73 -7.36 5.62 -0.91
N LEU A 74 -8.47 6.31 -0.68
CA LEU A 74 -9.43 5.96 0.37
C LEU A 74 -9.94 4.54 0.18
N GLY A 75 -10.40 4.19 -1.03
CA GLY A 75 -10.97 2.88 -1.32
C GLY A 75 -9.96 1.76 -1.45
N ALA A 76 -8.71 2.05 -1.86
CA ALA A 76 -7.68 1.02 -2.06
C ALA A 76 -6.73 0.85 -0.85
N VAL A 77 -6.66 1.82 0.06
CA VAL A 77 -5.78 1.77 1.24
C VAL A 77 -6.61 1.86 2.52
N LEU A 78 -7.21 3.01 2.77
CA LEU A 78 -7.75 3.33 4.11
C LEU A 78 -8.98 2.49 4.48
N VAL A 79 -9.93 2.33 3.56
CA VAL A 79 -11.14 1.51 3.78
C VAL A 79 -10.79 0.04 4.01
N PRO A 80 -10.02 -0.64 3.13
CA PRO A 80 -9.62 -2.02 3.38
C PRO A 80 -8.76 -2.17 4.62
N LEU A 81 -7.81 -1.25 4.88
CA LEU A 81 -7.00 -1.28 6.09
C LEU A 81 -7.87 -1.22 7.34
N ALA A 82 -8.74 -0.21 7.46
CA ALA A 82 -9.62 -0.06 8.61
C ALA A 82 -10.56 -1.27 8.78
N GLY A 83 -11.12 -1.80 7.69
CA GLY A 83 -11.97 -2.99 7.72
C GLY A 83 -11.23 -4.24 8.18
N LEU A 84 -10.00 -4.45 7.70
CA LEU A 84 -9.15 -5.57 8.09
C LEU A 84 -8.69 -5.45 9.54
N VAL A 85 -8.28 -4.26 9.99
CA VAL A 85 -7.95 -3.98 11.40
C VAL A 85 -9.14 -4.27 12.30
N ALA A 86 -10.32 -3.76 11.95
CA ALA A 86 -11.55 -3.99 12.73
C ALA A 86 -11.95 -5.48 12.78
N ALA A 87 -11.64 -6.24 11.73
CA ALA A 87 -11.88 -7.68 11.66
C ALA A 87 -10.77 -8.52 12.30
N GLY A 88 -9.67 -7.92 12.79
CA GLY A 88 -8.52 -8.64 13.32
C GLY A 88 -7.78 -9.47 12.24
N LEU A 89 -7.85 -9.05 10.98
CA LEU A 89 -7.25 -9.74 9.84
C LEU A 89 -6.02 -8.99 9.34
N ALA A 90 -4.92 -9.72 9.14
CA ALA A 90 -3.67 -9.21 8.60
C ALA A 90 -2.86 -10.34 7.92
N GLN A 91 -1.80 -9.99 7.21
CA GLN A 91 -0.77 -10.96 6.83
C GLN A 91 0.09 -11.36 8.05
N SER A 92 0.73 -12.53 7.98
CA SER A 92 1.54 -13.10 9.06
C SER A 92 2.63 -12.16 9.56
N GLU A 93 3.20 -11.38 8.66
CA GLU A 93 4.27 -10.42 8.87
C GLU A 93 3.90 -9.36 9.91
N VAL A 94 2.63 -8.95 9.94
CA VAL A 94 2.13 -7.98 10.93
C VAL A 94 2.19 -8.59 12.32
N ALA A 95 1.74 -9.84 12.47
CA ALA A 95 1.81 -10.56 13.74
C ALA A 95 3.27 -10.82 14.19
N VAL A 96 4.20 -11.02 13.24
CA VAL A 96 5.63 -11.12 13.56
C VAL A 96 6.14 -9.80 14.14
N VAL A 97 5.82 -8.65 13.52
CA VAL A 97 6.24 -7.33 14.02
C VAL A 97 5.67 -7.05 15.42
N GLU A 98 4.37 -7.26 15.62
CA GLU A 98 3.70 -7.05 16.91
C GLU A 98 4.26 -7.98 18.01
N ARG A 99 4.48 -9.26 17.69
CA ARG A 99 5.13 -10.21 18.60
C ARG A 99 6.55 -9.77 18.93
N SER A 100 7.31 -9.31 17.95
CA SER A 100 8.69 -8.86 18.13
C SER A 100 8.77 -7.67 19.09
N GLY A 101 7.85 -6.71 18.97
CA GLY A 101 7.75 -5.59 19.90
C GLY A 101 7.43 -6.04 21.33
N ARG A 102 6.45 -6.95 21.48
CA ARG A 102 6.12 -7.53 22.79
C ARG A 102 7.28 -8.29 23.42
N LEU A 103 7.99 -9.11 22.64
CA LEU A 103 9.18 -9.83 23.13
C LEU A 103 10.27 -8.85 23.53
N LEU A 104 10.54 -7.82 22.72
CA LEU A 104 11.54 -6.79 23.05
C LEU A 104 11.25 -6.13 24.41
N LEU A 105 9.99 -5.79 24.70
CA LEU A 105 9.60 -5.19 25.99
C LEU A 105 9.69 -6.15 27.17
N THR A 106 9.36 -7.42 26.96
CA THR A 106 9.23 -8.42 28.05
C THR A 106 10.53 -9.18 28.34
N THR A 107 11.38 -9.39 27.34
CA THR A 107 12.59 -10.21 27.45
C THR A 107 13.87 -9.46 27.08
N GLY A 108 13.77 -8.26 26.53
CA GLY A 108 14.92 -7.51 25.99
C GLY A 108 15.38 -7.98 24.61
N SER A 109 14.69 -8.94 23.98
CA SER A 109 15.01 -9.45 22.65
C SER A 109 13.76 -9.55 21.77
N PRO A 110 13.79 -9.15 20.49
CA PRO A 110 12.64 -9.28 19.59
C PRO A 110 12.46 -10.70 19.03
N TYR A 111 13.29 -11.65 19.46
CA TYR A 111 13.34 -13.01 18.93
C TYR A 111 12.91 -14.04 19.97
N VAL A 112 12.22 -15.09 19.50
CA VAL A 112 12.02 -16.31 20.28
C VAL A 112 13.35 -17.07 20.36
N SER A 113 13.73 -17.54 21.54
CA SER A 113 15.04 -18.16 21.79
C SER A 113 15.20 -19.53 21.12
N ALA A 114 14.10 -20.28 20.99
CA ALA A 114 14.06 -21.61 20.39
C ALA A 114 12.81 -21.74 19.51
N PRO A 115 12.84 -21.24 18.26
CA PRO A 115 11.69 -21.31 17.36
C PRO A 115 11.44 -22.75 16.91
N VAL A 116 10.19 -23.22 17.01
CA VAL A 116 9.80 -24.59 16.66
C VAL A 116 8.78 -24.65 15.52
N SER A 117 8.17 -23.52 15.18
CA SER A 117 7.22 -23.40 14.08
C SER A 117 7.59 -22.23 13.16
N VAL A 118 7.10 -22.27 11.92
CA VAL A 118 7.31 -21.19 10.93
C VAL A 118 6.83 -19.84 11.48
N GLY A 119 5.73 -19.82 12.24
CA GLY A 119 5.20 -18.60 12.85
C GLY A 119 6.05 -18.00 13.97
N ASP A 120 7.07 -18.73 14.46
CA ASP A 120 8.02 -18.25 15.46
C ASP A 120 9.24 -17.59 14.84
N PHE A 121 9.44 -17.80 13.52
CA PHE A 121 10.55 -17.21 12.80
C PHE A 121 10.30 -15.72 12.57
N ASN A 122 11.27 -14.91 12.99
CA ASN A 122 11.28 -13.47 12.75
C ASN A 122 12.43 -13.15 11.76
N PRO A 123 12.13 -12.87 10.48
CA PRO A 123 13.15 -12.56 9.47
C PRO A 123 13.72 -11.14 9.61
N TYR A 124 13.15 -10.30 10.49
CA TYR A 124 13.46 -8.89 10.54
C TYR A 124 14.67 -8.56 11.39
N LEU A 125 15.36 -7.48 11.00
CA LEU A 125 16.34 -6.84 11.86
C LEU A 125 15.65 -6.21 13.08
N PRO A 126 16.36 -6.06 14.22
CA PRO A 126 15.75 -5.63 15.49
C PRO A 126 14.97 -4.30 15.42
N GLY A 127 15.37 -3.39 14.52
CA GLY A 127 14.69 -2.11 14.32
C GLY A 127 13.21 -2.23 13.94
N MET A 128 12.79 -3.31 13.26
CA MET A 128 11.38 -3.52 12.92
C MET A 128 10.51 -3.75 14.16
N ALA A 129 11.08 -4.29 15.25
CA ALA A 129 10.34 -4.52 16.48
C ALA A 129 9.84 -3.23 17.14
N LEU A 130 10.47 -2.08 16.84
CA LEU A 130 10.04 -0.77 17.35
C LEU A 130 8.62 -0.42 16.86
N PHE A 131 8.24 -0.85 15.65
CA PHE A 131 6.87 -0.65 15.16
C PHE A 131 5.84 -1.48 15.90
N GLY A 132 6.22 -2.66 16.40
CA GLY A 132 5.36 -3.52 17.23
C GLY A 132 5.25 -3.09 18.69
N VAL A 133 6.07 -2.14 19.15
CA VAL A 133 5.97 -1.52 20.48
C VAL A 133 4.90 -0.42 20.49
N LEU A 134 4.64 0.18 19.33
CA LEU A 134 3.72 1.30 19.20
C LEU A 134 2.25 0.84 19.35
N PRO A 135 1.35 1.69 19.86
CA PRO A 135 -0.01 1.29 20.14
C PRO A 135 -0.85 1.06 18.87
N GLY A 136 -1.77 0.09 18.95
CA GLY A 136 -2.66 -0.27 17.84
C GLY A 136 -2.03 -1.27 16.87
N ASP A 137 -2.66 -1.43 15.71
CA ASP A 137 -2.16 -2.33 14.65
C ASP A 137 -0.85 -1.79 14.07
N ALA A 138 0.16 -2.67 13.92
CA ALA A 138 1.48 -2.25 13.45
C ALA A 138 1.45 -1.59 12.06
N ARG A 139 0.48 -1.93 11.20
CA ARG A 139 0.36 -1.34 9.86
C ARG A 139 0.23 0.17 9.88
N TRP A 140 -0.41 0.77 10.89
CA TRP A 140 -0.53 2.22 10.98
C TRP A 140 0.84 2.91 11.03
N TRP A 141 1.77 2.31 11.75
CA TRP A 141 3.11 2.85 11.93
C TRP A 141 4.04 2.50 10.78
N LEU A 142 3.90 1.29 10.23
CA LEU A 142 4.63 0.86 9.03
C LEU A 142 4.27 1.74 7.82
N ASP A 143 2.98 1.93 7.57
CA ASP A 143 2.46 2.81 6.52
C ASP A 143 2.85 4.27 6.77
N GLY A 144 2.74 4.72 8.01
CA GLY A 144 3.14 6.08 8.41
C GLY A 144 4.60 6.37 8.08
N ALA A 145 5.51 5.44 8.41
CA ALA A 145 6.93 5.57 8.09
C ALA A 145 7.19 5.58 6.58
N PHE A 146 6.53 4.70 5.83
CA PHE A 146 6.62 4.66 4.37
C PHE A 146 6.15 5.98 3.73
N VAL A 147 4.97 6.47 4.13
CA VAL A 147 4.41 7.73 3.64
C VAL A 147 5.29 8.91 4.00
N ALA A 148 5.86 8.94 5.21
CA ALA A 148 6.81 9.97 5.63
C ALA A 148 8.05 10.00 4.74
N CYS A 149 8.62 8.83 4.40
CA CYS A 149 9.75 8.73 3.48
C CYS A 149 9.39 9.24 2.08
N LEU A 150 8.26 8.80 1.51
CA LEU A 150 7.80 9.28 0.20
C LEU A 150 7.56 10.80 0.18
N ALA A 151 7.02 11.35 1.27
CA ALA A 151 6.78 12.77 1.43
C ALA A 151 8.08 13.58 1.46
N ALA A 152 9.13 13.06 2.13
CA ALA A 152 10.46 13.67 2.20
C ALA A 152 11.18 13.70 0.84
N VAL A 153 10.90 12.73 -0.04
CA VAL A 153 11.42 12.71 -1.42
C VAL A 153 10.66 13.68 -2.34
N GLY A 154 9.46 14.13 -1.96
CA GLY A 154 8.62 14.97 -2.80
C GLY A 154 7.84 14.19 -3.88
N LEU A 155 7.73 12.87 -3.73
CA LEU A 155 6.94 12.05 -4.66
C LEU A 155 5.45 12.44 -4.56
N GLY A 156 4.76 12.49 -5.71
CA GLY A 156 3.36 12.87 -5.82
C GLY A 156 2.43 12.01 -4.95
N ARG A 157 2.14 12.52 -3.75
CA ARG A 157 1.75 11.77 -2.55
C ARG A 157 0.52 10.85 -2.67
N ALA A 158 -0.44 11.17 -3.54
CA ALA A 158 -1.66 10.36 -3.67
C ALA A 158 -1.62 9.33 -4.81
N ARG A 159 -0.81 9.55 -5.86
CA ARG A 159 -0.87 8.69 -7.05
C ARG A 159 -0.15 7.36 -6.82
N LEU A 160 0.96 7.38 -6.10
CA LEU A 160 1.69 6.15 -5.76
C LEU A 160 0.90 5.27 -4.80
N LEU A 161 0.26 5.87 -3.79
CA LEU A 161 -0.59 5.13 -2.85
C LEU A 161 -1.85 4.56 -3.50
N ALA A 162 -2.29 5.13 -4.62
CA ALA A 162 -3.37 4.58 -5.44
C ALA A 162 -2.88 3.56 -6.49
N CYS A 163 -1.60 3.20 -6.50
CA CYS A 163 -1.11 2.10 -7.32
C CYS A 163 -1.46 0.78 -6.63
N PRO A 164 -2.12 -0.19 -7.30
CA PRO A 164 -2.44 -1.50 -6.72
C PRO A 164 -1.27 -2.19 -6.01
N LEU A 165 -0.06 -2.11 -6.58
CA LEU A 165 1.15 -2.73 -6.03
C LEU A 165 1.63 -2.11 -4.71
N VAL A 166 1.22 -0.87 -4.42
CA VAL A 166 1.53 -0.15 -3.18
C VAL A 166 0.33 -0.22 -2.23
N ALA A 167 -0.87 -0.07 -2.76
CA ALA A 167 -2.10 -0.03 -2.00
C ALA A 167 -2.40 -1.37 -1.30
N LEU A 168 -2.17 -2.50 -1.99
CA LEU A 168 -2.33 -3.83 -1.43
C LEU A 168 -1.49 -4.01 -0.15
N PRO A 169 -0.15 -3.88 -0.19
CA PRO A 169 0.66 -4.07 1.00
C PRO A 169 0.37 -3.05 2.11
N CYS A 170 0.00 -1.81 1.80
CA CYS A 170 -0.45 -0.87 2.84
C CYS A 170 -1.69 -1.38 3.57
N ALA A 171 -2.65 -1.94 2.85
CA ALA A 171 -3.87 -2.44 3.48
C ALA A 171 -3.68 -3.77 4.22
N VAL A 172 -2.97 -4.74 3.63
CA VAL A 172 -2.90 -6.12 4.14
C VAL A 172 -1.64 -6.41 4.95
N GLY A 173 -0.58 -5.60 4.81
CA GLY A 173 0.77 -5.90 5.26
C GLY A 173 1.55 -6.76 4.25
N GLY A 174 2.48 -7.57 4.74
CA GLY A 174 3.19 -8.59 3.95
C GLY A 174 4.49 -8.11 3.26
N VAL A 175 4.79 -6.82 3.28
CA VAL A 175 6.08 -6.28 2.79
C VAL A 175 6.64 -5.23 3.74
N ASP A 176 7.95 -5.02 3.65
CA ASP A 176 8.69 -4.12 4.54
C ASP A 176 8.60 -2.67 4.05
N LEU A 177 7.42 -2.08 4.20
CA LEU A 177 7.12 -0.73 3.76
C LEU A 177 8.08 0.33 4.33
N PRO A 178 8.49 0.30 5.61
CA PRO A 178 9.51 1.24 6.11
C PRO A 178 10.83 1.11 5.37
N VAL A 179 11.28 -0.11 5.09
CA VAL A 179 12.54 -0.38 4.38
C VAL A 179 12.45 0.11 2.94
N ALA A 180 11.35 -0.18 2.24
CA ALA A 180 11.11 0.33 0.89
C ALA A 180 11.10 1.86 0.85
N GLY A 181 10.47 2.51 1.83
CA GLY A 181 10.46 3.97 1.98
C GLY A 181 11.87 4.53 2.18
N LEU A 182 12.65 3.95 3.08
CA LEU A 182 14.04 4.35 3.35
C LEU A 182 14.93 4.13 2.13
N MET A 183 14.74 3.06 1.36
CA MET A 183 15.45 2.84 0.10
C MET A 183 15.14 3.94 -0.93
N CYS A 184 13.86 4.28 -1.11
CA CYS A 184 13.46 5.39 -1.99
C CYS A 184 14.09 6.72 -1.53
N LEU A 185 14.09 6.98 -0.22
CA LEU A 185 14.71 8.18 0.35
C LEU A 185 16.23 8.19 0.15
N GLY A 186 16.91 7.08 0.41
CA GLY A 186 18.35 6.93 0.24
C GLY A 186 18.80 7.20 -1.19
N VAL A 187 18.13 6.58 -2.18
CA VAL A 187 18.41 6.82 -3.61
C VAL A 187 18.18 8.28 -3.98
N ALA A 188 17.09 8.88 -3.51
CA ALA A 188 16.79 10.28 -3.79
C ALA A 188 17.79 11.26 -3.16
N LEU A 189 18.34 10.94 -1.98
CA LEU A 189 19.37 11.73 -1.34
C LEU A 189 20.74 11.53 -2.00
N ALA A 190 21.07 10.31 -2.41
CA ALA A 190 22.32 10.00 -3.12
C ALA A 190 22.42 10.74 -4.45
N GLY A 191 21.31 10.89 -5.18
CA GLY A 191 21.28 11.64 -6.45
C GLY A 191 21.35 13.16 -6.32
N ARG A 192 21.51 13.72 -5.11
CA ARG A 192 21.71 15.17 -4.88
C ARG A 192 23.19 15.57 -4.84
N GLY A 193 24.11 14.60 -4.96
CA GLY A 193 25.55 14.81 -5.06
C GLY A 193 26.02 14.76 -6.50
#